data_AF-A4SAT9-F1
#
_entry.id   AF-A4SAT9-F1
#
_cell.length_a   1.000
_cell.length_b   1.000
_cell.length_c   1.000
_cell.angle_alpha   90.00
_cell.angle_beta   90.00
_cell.angle_gamma   90.00
#
_symmetry.space_group_name_H-M   'P 1'
#
loop_
_entity.id
_entity.type
_entity.pdbx_description
1 polymer ?
#
loop_
_entity_poly.entity_id
_entity_poly.type
_entity_poly.pdbx_seq_one_letter_code
_entity_poly.pdbx_strand_id
1 'polypeptide(L)'
;MSSSFAKKLADSDKRVRDKTFVNVSKWLASRETLTAIDGKKLWRGLFYSYWHADGRATQLEVANKMGALVHVLNREVAMVYLEAGLWTMRTEWGGIDKHRMDKYCLLTRRVLHHGFR
;
A
#
# COMPACT_ATOMS: atom_id res chain seq x y z
N MET A 1 1.34 10.55 11.56
CA MET A 1 0.31 10.46 10.50
C MET A 1 -1.08 10.62 11.12
N SER A 2 -1.96 11.46 10.55
CA SER A 2 -3.35 11.52 11.03
C SER A 2 -4.01 10.15 10.85
N SER A 3 -4.66 9.64 11.90
CA SER A 3 -5.42 8.38 11.87
C SER A 3 -6.49 8.32 10.77
N SER A 4 -6.79 9.47 10.14
CA SER A 4 -7.73 9.62 9.03
C SER A 4 -7.34 8.86 7.76
N PHE A 5 -6.06 8.84 7.36
CA PHE A 5 -5.67 8.26 6.08
C PHE A 5 -5.85 6.74 6.04
N ALA A 6 -5.40 6.03 7.07
CA ALA A 6 -5.55 4.58 7.13
C ALA A 6 -7.04 4.17 7.09
N LYS A 7 -7.90 4.90 7.81
CA LYS A 7 -9.35 4.66 7.79
C LYS A 7 -9.95 4.89 6.40
N LYS A 8 -9.61 5.98 5.73
CA LYS A 8 -10.13 6.31 4.39
C LYS A 8 -9.59 5.39 3.28
N LEU A 9 -8.38 4.83 3.45
CA LEU A 9 -7.87 3.80 2.55
C LEU A 9 -8.62 2.47 2.71
N ALA A 10 -9.13 2.18 3.90
CA ALA A 10 -9.94 0.99 4.18
C ALA A 10 -11.45 1.24 4.00
N ASP A 11 -11.85 2.36 3.38
CA ASP A 11 -13.25 2.70 3.15
C ASP A 11 -13.90 1.77 2.12
N SER A 12 -15.20 1.50 2.22
CA SER A 12 -15.93 0.67 1.27
C SER A 12 -16.12 1.36 -0.09
N ASP A 13 -16.17 2.70 -0.12
CA ASP A 13 -16.29 3.47 -1.36
C ASP A 13 -14.94 3.56 -2.10
N LYS A 14 -14.89 2.99 -3.31
CA LYS A 14 -13.71 3.05 -4.19
C LYS A 14 -13.25 4.49 -4.45
N ARG A 15 -14.16 5.44 -4.61
CA ARG A 15 -13.82 6.84 -4.88
C ARG A 15 -13.08 7.47 -3.70
N VAL A 16 -13.48 7.13 -2.47
CA VAL A 16 -12.80 7.56 -1.25
C VAL A 16 -11.40 6.96 -1.19
N ARG A 17 -11.26 5.66 -1.46
CA ARG A 17 -9.94 4.99 -1.49
C ARG A 17 -9.01 5.58 -2.54
N ASP A 18 -9.48 5.75 -3.77
CA ASP A 18 -8.67 6.28 -4.88
C ASP A 18 -8.21 7.71 -4.61
N LYS A 19 -9.13 8.59 -4.17
CA LYS A 19 -8.79 9.96 -3.79
C LYS A 19 -7.79 9.99 -2.65
N THR A 20 -7.97 9.11 -1.66
CA THR A 20 -7.07 9.02 -0.51
C THR A 20 -5.69 8.52 -0.93
N PHE A 21 -5.61 7.54 -1.84
CA PHE A 21 -4.34 7.05 -2.37
C PHE A 21 -3.55 8.17 -3.07
N VAL A 22 -4.21 9.00 -3.87
CA VAL A 22 -3.58 10.17 -4.50
C VAL A 22 -3.04 11.15 -3.45
N ASN A 23 -3.83 11.46 -2.43
CA ASN A 23 -3.42 12.36 -1.35
C ASN A 23 -2.25 11.81 -0.54
N VAL A 24 -2.27 10.51 -0.22
CA VAL A 24 -1.17 9.81 0.45
C VAL A 24 0.10 9.85 -0.41
N SER A 25 -0.03 9.63 -1.71
CA SER A 25 1.11 9.65 -2.63
C SER A 25 1.80 11.02 -2.63
N LYS A 26 1.00 12.09 -2.74
CA LYS A 26 1.51 13.48 -2.64
C LYS A 26 2.14 13.77 -1.28
N TRP A 27 1.48 13.33 -0.21
CA TRP A 27 1.96 13.54 1.16
C TRP A 27 3.27 12.80 1.42
N LEU A 28 3.45 11.59 0.90
CA LEU A 28 4.73 10.87 1.02
C LEU A 28 5.83 11.55 0.19
N ALA A 29 5.52 11.95 -1.04
CA ALA A 29 6.48 12.61 -1.92
C ALA A 29 6.98 13.96 -1.39
N SER A 30 6.18 14.66 -0.57
CA SER A 30 6.57 15.93 0.05
C SER A 30 7.37 15.78 1.36
N ARG A 31 7.62 14.55 1.83
CA ARG A 31 8.37 14.32 3.08
C ARG A 31 9.83 14.05 2.77
N GLU A 32 10.70 14.46 3.67
CA GLU A 32 12.11 14.03 3.70
C GLU A 32 12.25 12.69 4.44
N THR A 33 11.52 12.52 5.54
CA THR A 33 11.56 11.30 6.37
C THR A 33 10.18 10.73 6.64
N LEU A 34 10.12 9.41 6.86
CA LEU A 34 8.92 8.69 7.31
C LEU A 34 9.29 7.82 8.50
N THR A 35 8.50 7.88 9.57
CA THR A 35 8.74 7.02 10.73
C THR A 35 8.23 5.61 10.46
N ALA A 36 8.90 4.59 11.03
CA ALA A 36 8.46 3.20 10.89
C ALA A 36 7.01 2.97 11.36
N ILE A 37 6.58 3.67 12.42
CA ILE A 37 5.20 3.60 12.93
C ILE A 37 4.20 4.18 11.93
N ASP A 38 4.51 5.34 11.33
CA ASP A 38 3.65 5.95 10.31
C ASP A 38 3.58 5.07 9.05
N GLY A 39 4.71 4.51 8.62
CA GLY A 39 4.77 3.56 7.50
C GLY A 39 3.88 2.34 7.73
N LYS A 40 3.97 1.72 8.92
CA LYS A 40 3.14 0.54 9.28
C LYS A 40 1.64 0.89 9.35
N LYS A 41 1.28 2.06 9.90
CA LYS A 41 -0.12 2.52 9.94
C LYS A 41 -0.66 2.76 8.53
N LEU A 42 0.15 3.36 7.66
CA LEU A 42 -0.21 3.56 6.26
C LEU A 42 -0.45 2.23 5.56
N TRP A 43 0.49 1.28 5.70
CA TRP A 43 0.39 -0.01 5.03
C TRP A 43 -0.77 -0.87 5.50
N ARG A 44 -1.20 -0.76 6.76
CA ARG A 44 -2.47 -1.35 7.20
C ARG A 44 -3.67 -0.79 6.42
N GLY A 45 -3.69 0.52 6.17
CA GLY A 45 -4.71 1.14 5.30
C GLY A 45 -4.62 0.64 3.85
N LEU A 46 -3.42 0.56 3.28
CA LEU A 46 -3.20 0.06 1.90
C LEU A 46 -3.58 -1.42 1.76
N PHE A 47 -3.27 -2.23 2.77
CA PHE A 47 -3.63 -3.64 2.81
C PHE A 47 -5.14 -3.83 2.68
N TYR A 48 -5.93 -3.09 3.46
CA TYR A 48 -7.40 -3.15 3.35
C TYR A 48 -7.95 -2.43 2.12
N SER A 49 -7.26 -1.42 1.60
CA SER A 49 -7.60 -0.86 0.28
C SER A 49 -7.53 -1.93 -0.81
N TYR A 50 -6.47 -2.75 -0.78
CA TYR A 50 -6.30 -3.88 -1.69
C TYR A 50 -7.25 -5.04 -1.39
N TRP A 51 -7.67 -5.20 -0.13
CA TRP A 51 -8.71 -6.15 0.26
C TRP A 51 -10.02 -5.91 -0.50
N HIS A 52 -10.34 -4.65 -0.79
CA HIS A 52 -11.50 -4.22 -1.58
C HIS A 52 -11.23 -4.09 -3.10
N ALA A 53 -10.07 -4.54 -3.58
CA ALA A 53 -9.78 -4.60 -5.02
C ALA A 53 -10.36 -5.88 -5.64
N ASP A 54 -11.47 -5.70 -6.36
CA ASP A 54 -12.18 -6.78 -7.05
C ASP A 54 -12.01 -6.68 -8.57
N GLY A 55 -11.88 -7.84 -9.21
CA GLY A 55 -11.59 -7.97 -10.64
C GLY A 55 -10.09 -7.94 -10.96
N ARG A 56 -9.67 -8.78 -11.90
CA ARG A 56 -8.24 -8.97 -12.26
C ARG A 56 -7.57 -7.67 -12.73
N ALA A 57 -8.27 -6.87 -13.52
CA ALA A 57 -7.76 -5.59 -14.02
C ALA A 57 -7.50 -4.61 -12.87
N THR A 58 -8.48 -4.43 -11.98
CA THR A 58 -8.35 -3.58 -10.78
C THR A 58 -7.22 -4.06 -9.87
N GLN A 59 -7.14 -5.37 -9.61
CA GLN A 59 -6.09 -5.95 -8.77
C GLN A 59 -4.69 -5.67 -9.32
N LEU A 60 -4.50 -5.79 -10.63
CA LEU A 60 -3.24 -5.47 -11.29
C LEU A 60 -2.93 -3.98 -11.23
N GLU A 61 -3.91 -3.14 -11.56
CA GLU A 61 -3.76 -1.68 -11.56
C GLU A 61 -3.36 -1.17 -10.17
N VAL A 62 -4.08 -1.57 -9.13
CA VAL A 62 -3.82 -1.11 -7.76
C VAL A 62 -2.48 -1.64 -7.25
N ALA A 63 -2.14 -2.91 -7.53
CA ALA A 63 -0.84 -3.46 -7.15
C ALA A 63 0.33 -2.74 -7.82
N ASN A 64 0.19 -2.43 -9.12
CA ASN A 64 1.18 -1.63 -9.85
C ASN A 64 1.27 -0.22 -9.27
N LYS A 65 0.15 0.45 -9.00
CA LYS A 65 0.15 1.80 -8.38
C LYS A 65 0.84 1.82 -7.02
N MET A 66 0.53 0.85 -6.15
CA MET A 66 1.16 0.73 -4.83
C MET A 66 2.65 0.45 -4.95
N GLY A 67 3.05 -0.51 -5.79
CA GLY A 67 4.47 -0.82 -5.99
C GLY A 67 5.24 0.34 -6.61
N ALA A 68 4.68 0.99 -7.64
CA ALA A 68 5.34 2.07 -8.36
C ALA A 68 5.50 3.36 -7.55
N LEU A 69 4.81 3.47 -6.40
CA LEU A 69 4.87 4.66 -5.57
C LEU A 69 6.31 4.97 -5.13
N VAL A 70 7.16 3.96 -4.91
CA VAL A 70 8.57 4.15 -4.52
C VAL A 70 9.37 5.01 -5.49
N HIS A 71 9.00 5.02 -6.78
CA HIS A 71 9.72 5.78 -7.83
C HIS A 71 9.57 7.29 -7.73
N VAL A 72 8.57 7.77 -6.97
CA VAL A 72 8.33 9.21 -6.77
C VAL A 72 8.66 9.68 -5.35
N LEU A 73 9.20 8.79 -4.51
CA LEU A 73 9.61 9.08 -3.15
C LEU A 73 11.11 9.32 -3.10
N ASN A 74 11.57 10.11 -2.15
CA ASN A 74 13.00 10.12 -1.84
C ASN A 74 13.43 8.75 -1.26
N ARG A 75 14.73 8.50 -1.28
CA ARG A 75 15.31 7.21 -0.87
C ARG A 75 14.94 6.80 0.57
N GLU A 76 15.00 7.70 1.54
CA GLU A 76 14.71 7.36 2.94
C GLU A 76 13.24 6.97 3.14
N VAL A 77 12.32 7.76 2.56
CA VAL A 77 10.89 7.47 2.62
C VAL A 77 10.55 6.19 1.87
N ALA A 78 11.17 5.96 0.70
CA ALA A 78 10.97 4.74 -0.09
C ALA A 78 11.39 3.47 0.69
N MET A 79 12.54 3.51 1.37
CA MET A 79 13.02 2.38 2.19
C MET A 79 12.06 2.06 3.32
N VAL A 80 11.61 3.07 4.08
CA VAL A 80 10.64 2.86 5.17
C VAL A 80 9.29 2.39 4.62
N TYR A 81 8.86 2.91 3.47
CA TYR A 81 7.66 2.45 2.80
C TYR A 81 7.76 0.96 2.42
N LEU A 82 8.85 0.51 1.80
CA LEU A 82 9.04 -0.89 1.43
C LEU A 82 9.13 -1.80 2.67
N GLU A 83 9.92 -1.42 3.67
CA GLU A 83 10.06 -2.19 4.92
C GLU A 83 8.71 -2.36 5.62
N ALA A 84 7.94 -1.27 5.73
CA ALA A 84 6.61 -1.32 6.32
C ALA A 84 5.65 -2.23 5.52
N GLY A 85 5.74 -2.21 4.18
CA GLY A 85 4.95 -3.09 3.32
C GLY A 85 5.25 -4.56 3.55
N LEU A 86 6.53 -4.93 3.56
CA LEU A 86 6.96 -6.31 3.86
C LEU A 86 6.58 -6.74 5.27
N TRP A 87 6.73 -5.85 6.26
CA TRP A 87 6.32 -6.09 7.63
C TRP A 87 4.80 -6.33 7.73
N THR A 88 3.98 -5.53 7.04
CA THR A 88 2.52 -5.71 7.00
C THR A 88 2.16 -7.03 6.32
N MET A 89 2.77 -7.35 5.18
CA MET A 89 2.53 -8.64 4.52
C MET A 89 2.86 -9.81 5.43
N ARG A 90 4.00 -9.80 6.13
CA ARG A 90 4.38 -10.85 7.10
C ARG A 90 3.36 -10.99 8.23
N THR A 91 2.88 -9.87 8.76
CA THR A 91 2.03 -9.84 9.95
C THR A 91 0.60 -10.29 9.63
N GLU A 92 0.06 -9.85 8.50
CA GLU A 92 -1.33 -10.11 8.12
C GLU A 92 -1.47 -11.41 7.28
N TRP A 93 -0.37 -12.05 6.86
CA TRP A 93 -0.38 -13.19 5.93
C TRP A 93 -1.32 -14.32 6.36
N GLY A 94 -1.27 -14.69 7.64
CA GLY A 94 -2.12 -15.76 8.19
C GLY A 94 -3.61 -15.43 8.23
N GLY A 95 -3.98 -14.14 8.13
CA GLY A 95 -5.37 -13.68 8.08
C GLY A 95 -5.96 -13.61 6.67
N ILE A 96 -5.16 -13.89 5.63
CA ILE A 96 -5.62 -13.87 4.24
C ILE A 96 -6.31 -15.19 3.93
N ASP A 97 -7.60 -15.14 3.62
CA ASP A 97 -8.35 -16.33 3.22
C ASP A 97 -7.97 -16.81 1.81
N LYS A 98 -8.31 -18.06 1.53
CA LYS A 98 -7.95 -18.75 0.27
C LYS A 98 -8.36 -18.00 -1.00
N HIS A 99 -9.48 -17.27 -0.99
CA HIS A 99 -9.99 -16.58 -2.18
C HIS A 99 -9.24 -15.27 -2.47
N ARG A 100 -8.50 -14.74 -1.49
CA ARG A 100 -7.73 -13.50 -1.62
C ARG A 100 -6.22 -13.75 -1.77
N MET A 101 -5.76 -14.96 -1.54
CA MET A 101 -4.33 -15.30 -1.56
C MET A 101 -3.65 -14.89 -2.88
N ASP A 102 -4.25 -15.23 -4.02
CA ASP A 102 -3.66 -14.94 -5.33
C ASP A 102 -3.40 -13.45 -5.57
N LYS A 103 -4.34 -12.57 -5.15
CA LYS A 103 -4.15 -11.14 -5.31
C LYS A 103 -3.07 -10.62 -4.38
N TYR A 104 -2.94 -11.12 -3.15
CA TYR A 104 -1.86 -10.69 -2.26
C TYR A 104 -0.48 -11.22 -2.69
N CYS A 105 -0.42 -12.38 -3.34
CA CYS A 105 0.76 -12.82 -4.06
C CYS A 105 1.11 -11.86 -5.22
N LEU A 106 0.11 -11.41 -6.00
CA LEU A 106 0.31 -10.39 -7.03
C LEU A 106 0.81 -9.06 -6.46
N LEU A 107 0.21 -8.57 -5.38
CA LEU A 107 0.65 -7.35 -4.71
C LEU A 107 2.12 -7.44 -4.29
N THR A 108 2.48 -8.52 -3.59
CA THR A 108 3.87 -8.77 -3.14
C THR A 108 4.82 -8.76 -4.33
N ARG A 109 4.48 -9.47 -5.41
CA ARG A 109 5.30 -9.51 -6.63
C ARG A 109 5.49 -8.12 -7.26
N ARG A 110 4.44 -7.28 -7.31
CA ARG A 110 4.54 -5.93 -7.87
C ARG A 110 5.33 -4.98 -6.98
N VAL A 111 5.15 -5.05 -5.66
CA VAL A 111 5.93 -4.25 -4.71
C VAL A 111 7.42 -4.59 -4.80
N LEU A 112 7.77 -5.88 -4.80
CA LEU A 112 9.17 -6.31 -4.96
C LEU A 112 9.75 -5.94 -6.32
N HIS A 113 8.99 -6.13 -7.40
CA HIS A 113 9.42 -5.74 -8.74
C HIS A 113 9.79 -4.25 -8.83
N HIS A 114 8.95 -3.37 -8.27
CA HIS A 114 9.24 -1.94 -8.26
C HIS A 114 10.30 -1.54 -7.24
N GLY A 115 10.44 -2.26 -6.12
CA GLY A 115 11.46 -1.98 -5.10
C GLY A 115 12.88 -2.38 -5.49
N PHE A 116 13.04 -3.35 -6.40
CA PHE A 116 14.35 -3.80 -6.91
C PHE A 116 14.75 -3.20 -8.26
N ARG A 117 13.89 -2.38 -8.86
CA ARG A 117 14.16 -1.69 -10.12
C ARG A 117 14.78 -0.32 -9.83
#